data_AF-A0A9N7JK65-F1
#
_entry.id   AF-A0A9N7JK65-F1
#
_cell.length_a   1.000
_cell.length_b   1.000
_cell.length_c   1.000
_cell.angle_alpha   90.00
_cell.angle_beta   90.00
_cell.angle_gamma   90.00
#
_symmetry.space_group_name_H-M   'P 1'
#
loop_
_entity.id
_entity.type
_entity.pdbx_description
1 polymer ?
#
loop_
_entity_poly.entity_id
_entity_poly.type
_entity_poly.pdbx_seq_one_letter_code
_entity_poly.pdbx_strand_id
1 'polypeptide(L)'
;MIKIKVKKIICTALASGVLMGVTPALNIAATTNEVIESSNLTEDQREELNYAIEEMRIAIDLVDNADFTDGISYERMVIFATASLDRVRGLEINNEHVEWIEESGDEVRDLTYRINRVLNAIKNVEIVFSKERQDTIENKENVINTLNLVLTQEMEAGALNDATLRSAINILHSYANRI
;
A
#
# COMPACT_ATOMS: atom_id res chain seq x y z
N MET A 1 1.69 -5.38 26.40
CA MET A 1 2.14 -4.64 25.21
C MET A 1 2.41 -5.65 24.11
N ILE A 2 1.43 -5.86 23.23
CA ILE A 2 1.61 -6.68 22.03
C ILE A 2 2.21 -5.75 20.99
N LYS A 3 3.47 -6.00 20.61
CA LYS A 3 4.10 -5.33 19.48
C LYS A 3 3.41 -5.84 18.21
N ILE A 4 2.49 -5.07 17.66
CA ILE A 4 1.90 -5.33 16.35
C ILE A 4 3.05 -5.16 15.35
N LYS A 5 3.53 -6.26 14.78
CA LYS A 5 4.50 -6.20 13.68
C LYS A 5 3.69 -5.89 12.42
N VAL A 6 3.79 -4.66 11.93
CA VAL A 6 3.39 -4.31 10.56
C VAL A 6 4.08 -5.30 9.63
N LYS A 7 3.30 -6.09 8.90
CA LYS A 7 3.82 -7.02 7.92
C LYS A 7 4.20 -6.16 6.71
N LYS A 8 5.44 -5.66 6.69
CA LYS A 8 6.02 -5.05 5.48
C LYS A 8 5.77 -5.98 4.31
N ILE A 9 5.51 -5.44 3.12
CA ILE A 9 5.63 -6.22 1.89
C ILE A 9 7.07 -6.75 1.87
N ILE A 10 7.23 -8.05 2.15
CA ILE A 10 8.53 -8.74 2.08
C ILE A 10 8.56 -9.42 0.71
N CYS A 11 8.53 -8.63 -0.36
CA CYS A 11 9.12 -9.11 -1.60
C CYS A 11 10.62 -9.15 -1.35
N THR A 12 11.19 -10.35 -1.26
CA THR A 12 12.63 -10.57 -1.20
C THR A 12 13.28 -9.76 -2.32
N ALA A 13 13.97 -8.68 -1.95
CA ALA A 13 14.75 -7.89 -2.90
C ALA A 13 15.66 -8.86 -3.66
N LEU A 14 15.54 -8.88 -4.99
CA LEU A 14 16.44 -9.61 -5.88
C LEU A 14 17.84 -9.03 -5.69
N ALA A 15 18.59 -9.60 -4.76
CA ALA A 15 20.02 -9.36 -4.63
C ALA A 15 20.74 -10.17 -5.70
N SER A 16 20.60 -9.75 -6.96
CA SER A 16 21.37 -10.31 -8.08
C SER A 16 22.76 -9.65 -8.13
N GLY A 17 23.49 -9.76 -7.01
CA GLY A 17 24.92 -9.45 -6.92
C GLY A 17 25.69 -10.75 -6.73
N VAL A 18 26.27 -11.30 -7.80
CA VAL A 18 27.21 -12.43 -7.71
C VAL A 18 28.39 -12.00 -6.83
N LEU A 19 28.48 -12.53 -5.61
CA LEU A 19 29.76 -12.66 -4.90
C LEU A 19 29.80 -13.98 -4.15
N MET A 20 30.76 -14.82 -4.55
CA MET A 20 31.19 -15.96 -3.77
C MET A 20 31.56 -15.51 -2.35
N GLY A 21 30.98 -16.17 -1.34
CA GLY A 21 31.54 -16.21 0.01
C GLY A 21 30.79 -15.42 1.08
N VAL A 22 30.32 -16.19 2.08
CA VAL A 22 29.97 -15.88 3.49
C VAL A 22 28.73 -15.02 3.83
N THR A 23 27.80 -15.71 4.50
CA THR A 23 26.62 -15.40 5.36
C THR A 23 26.33 -13.97 5.90
N PRO A 24 25.06 -13.69 6.28
CA PRO A 24 24.38 -12.42 6.03
C PRO A 24 24.40 -11.44 7.20
N ALA A 25 24.31 -10.14 6.89
CA ALA A 25 23.86 -9.10 7.81
C ALA A 25 22.64 -8.40 7.21
N LEU A 26 21.50 -8.56 7.90
CA LEU A 26 20.29 -7.76 7.69
C LEU A 26 20.61 -6.28 7.87
N ASN A 27 20.59 -5.53 6.77
CA ASN A 27 20.41 -4.08 6.75
C ASN A 27 19.98 -3.70 5.32
N ILE A 28 18.67 -3.74 5.04
CA ILE A 28 18.14 -3.18 3.79
C ILE A 28 17.76 -1.73 4.09
N ALA A 29 18.76 -0.85 4.00
CA ALA A 29 18.53 0.54 3.67
C ALA A 29 18.28 0.60 2.17
N ALA A 30 17.11 1.13 1.79
CA ALA A 30 16.77 1.41 0.41
C ALA A 30 17.76 2.42 -0.17
N THR A 31 18.66 1.97 -1.06
CA THR A 31 19.29 2.78 -2.12
C THR A 31 20.27 1.92 -2.88
N THR A 32 19.89 1.47 -4.08
CA THR A 32 20.84 1.27 -5.19
C THR A 32 20.08 1.37 -6.51
N ASN A 33 20.47 2.36 -7.33
CA ASN A 33 20.20 2.38 -8.77
C ASN A 33 20.89 1.16 -9.38
N GLU A 34 20.17 0.06 -9.58
CA GLU A 34 20.68 -1.10 -10.30
C GLU A 34 20.33 -0.96 -11.78
N VAL A 35 21.37 -1.05 -12.63
CA VAL A 35 21.21 -1.16 -14.08
C VAL A 35 20.98 -2.64 -14.39
N ILE A 36 19.82 -2.97 -14.96
CA ILE A 36 19.48 -4.34 -15.37
C ILE A 36 20.46 -4.81 -16.44
N GLU A 37 21.46 -5.63 -16.10
CA GLU A 37 22.32 -6.32 -17.06
C GLU A 37 21.75 -7.70 -17.43
N SER A 38 20.57 -7.74 -18.05
CA SER A 38 20.14 -8.96 -18.76
C SER A 38 20.65 -8.89 -20.20
N SER A 39 21.46 -9.87 -20.60
CA SER A 39 22.17 -9.94 -21.88
C SER A 39 21.26 -10.07 -23.13
N ASN A 40 19.93 -10.14 -22.96
CA ASN A 40 18.97 -10.43 -24.04
C ASN A 40 17.87 -9.37 -24.24
N LEU A 41 17.89 -8.24 -23.50
CA LEU A 41 16.93 -7.15 -23.70
C LEU A 41 17.49 -6.09 -24.64
N THR A 42 16.63 -5.52 -25.50
CA THR A 42 16.96 -4.28 -26.22
C THR A 42 17.11 -3.12 -25.24
N GLU A 43 17.74 -2.03 -25.68
CA GLU A 43 17.90 -0.85 -24.83
C GLU A 43 16.53 -0.26 -24.43
N ASP A 44 15.61 -0.12 -25.40
CA ASP A 44 14.24 0.32 -25.15
C ASP A 44 13.52 -0.60 -24.14
N GLN A 45 13.67 -1.92 -24.25
CA GLN A 45 13.06 -2.85 -23.28
C GLN A 45 13.64 -2.71 -21.88
N ARG A 46 14.94 -2.42 -21.78
CA ARG A 46 15.63 -2.21 -20.50
C ARG A 46 15.17 -0.91 -19.84
N GLU A 47 15.06 0.16 -20.63
CA GLU A 47 14.57 1.47 -20.16
C GLU A 47 13.12 1.36 -19.64
N GLU A 48 12.25 0.74 -20.43
CA GLU A 48 10.86 0.51 -20.04
C GLU A 48 10.75 -0.39 -18.80
N LEU A 49 11.54 -1.45 -18.69
CA LEU A 49 11.55 -2.29 -17.49
C LEU A 49 12.03 -1.53 -16.25
N ASN A 50 13.04 -0.65 -16.38
CA ASN A 50 13.48 0.22 -15.29
C ASN A 50 12.38 1.17 -14.83
N TYR A 51 11.63 1.79 -15.76
CA TYR A 51 10.49 2.62 -15.40
C TYR A 51 9.43 1.83 -14.66
N ALA A 52 9.11 0.61 -15.11
CA ALA A 52 8.13 -0.23 -14.45
C ALA A 52 8.57 -0.58 -13.01
N ILE A 53 9.86 -0.86 -12.80
CA ILE A 53 10.40 -1.14 -11.48
C ILE A 53 10.25 0.08 -10.55
N GLU A 54 10.63 1.27 -11.02
CA GLU A 54 10.53 2.49 -10.22
C GLU A 54 9.08 2.86 -9.91
N GLU A 55 8.17 2.70 -10.87
CA GLU A 55 6.73 2.89 -10.66
C GLU A 55 6.19 1.94 -9.57
N MET A 56 6.54 0.65 -9.61
CA MET A 56 6.12 -0.30 -8.56
C MET A 56 6.74 0.01 -7.21
N ARG A 57 8.02 0.41 -7.17
CA ARG A 57 8.69 0.84 -5.92
C ARG A 57 7.98 2.03 -5.27
N ILE A 58 7.53 3.00 -6.06
CA ILE A 58 6.74 4.13 -5.54
C ILE A 58 5.40 3.64 -4.96
N ALA A 59 4.71 2.72 -5.62
CA ALA A 59 3.47 2.15 -5.08
C ALA A 59 3.68 1.42 -3.75
N ILE A 60 4.76 0.63 -3.63
CA ILE A 60 5.12 -0.08 -2.39
C ILE A 60 5.50 0.92 -1.28
N ASP A 61 6.27 1.97 -1.59
CA ASP A 61 6.61 3.01 -0.62
C ASP A 61 5.36 3.70 -0.05
N LEU A 62 4.37 3.98 -0.91
CA LEU A 62 3.09 4.51 -0.47
C LEU A 62 2.35 3.51 0.43
N VAL A 63 2.32 2.22 0.07
CA VAL A 63 1.73 1.17 0.90
C VAL A 63 2.35 1.13 2.30
N ASP A 64 3.68 1.22 2.39
CA ASP A 64 4.39 1.06 3.65
C ASP A 64 4.30 2.33 4.52
N ASN A 65 4.23 3.52 3.92
CA ASN A 65 4.51 4.77 4.63
C ASN A 65 3.41 5.84 4.55
N ALA A 66 2.53 5.81 3.55
CA ALA A 66 1.57 6.89 3.34
C ALA A 66 0.33 6.79 4.23
N ASP A 67 -0.30 7.93 4.52
CA ASP A 67 -1.63 7.99 5.11
C ASP A 67 -2.68 7.96 3.99
N PHE A 68 -3.43 6.88 3.89
CA PHE A 68 -4.45 6.73 2.86
C PHE A 68 -5.78 7.42 3.16
N THR A 69 -5.97 7.96 4.37
CA THR A 69 -7.23 8.63 4.74
C THR A 69 -7.48 9.94 4.00
N ASP A 70 -6.44 10.53 3.39
CA ASP A 70 -6.54 11.74 2.57
C ASP A 70 -7.08 11.49 1.14
N GLY A 71 -7.20 10.22 0.72
CA GLY A 71 -7.58 9.80 -0.63
C GLY A 71 -6.52 10.03 -1.71
N ILE A 72 -5.73 11.10 -1.63
CA ILE A 72 -4.68 11.45 -2.60
C ILE A 72 -3.60 10.37 -2.66
N SER A 73 -3.14 9.91 -1.50
CA SER A 73 -2.09 8.89 -1.42
C SER A 73 -2.57 7.56 -2.01
N TYR A 74 -3.86 7.26 -1.84
CA TYR A 74 -4.49 6.05 -2.38
C TYR A 74 -4.58 6.11 -3.91
N GLU A 75 -5.05 7.23 -4.46
CA GLU A 75 -5.09 7.42 -5.91
C GLU A 75 -3.70 7.32 -6.54
N ARG A 76 -2.68 7.94 -5.92
CA ARG A 76 -1.30 7.86 -6.40
C ARG A 76 -0.78 6.43 -6.40
N MET A 77 -1.01 5.66 -5.33
CA MET A 77 -0.60 4.25 -5.25
C MET A 77 -1.20 3.43 -6.39
N VAL A 78 -2.50 3.58 -6.64
CA VAL A 78 -3.19 2.86 -7.74
C VAL A 78 -2.63 3.24 -9.10
N ILE A 79 -2.38 4.53 -9.35
CA ILE A 79 -1.83 5.01 -10.62
C ILE A 79 -0.45 4.39 -10.88
N PHE A 80 0.46 4.45 -9.90
CA PHE A 80 1.81 3.92 -10.07
C PHE A 80 1.84 2.39 -10.23
N ALA A 81 1.07 1.66 -9.43
CA ALA A 81 0.98 0.20 -9.58
C ALA A 81 0.38 -0.20 -10.94
N THR A 82 -0.63 0.52 -11.42
CA THR A 82 -1.26 0.24 -12.73
C THR A 82 -0.30 0.55 -13.88
N ALA A 83 0.37 1.70 -13.84
CA ALA A 83 1.35 2.09 -14.86
C ALA A 83 2.48 1.05 -14.97
N SER A 84 3.02 0.60 -13.84
CA SER A 84 4.05 -0.44 -13.80
C SER A 84 3.59 -1.75 -14.44
N LEU A 85 2.40 -2.23 -14.04
CA LEU A 85 1.83 -3.48 -14.56
C LEU A 85 1.53 -3.40 -16.06
N ASP A 86 0.99 -2.28 -16.54
CA ASP A 86 0.70 -2.09 -17.96
C ASP A 86 1.98 -2.02 -18.79
N ARG A 87 3.05 -1.43 -18.24
CA ARG A 87 4.36 -1.35 -18.88
C ARG A 87 4.98 -2.75 -19.05
N VAL A 88 5.03 -3.57 -18.00
CA VAL A 88 5.59 -4.92 -18.12
C VAL A 88 4.79 -5.82 -19.06
N ARG A 89 3.46 -5.67 -19.09
CA ARG A 89 2.61 -6.39 -20.06
C ARG A 89 2.93 -6.02 -21.49
N GLY A 90 3.22 -4.74 -21.76
CA GLY A 90 3.58 -4.25 -23.08
C GLY A 90 4.95 -4.73 -23.58
N LEU A 91 5.83 -5.21 -22.68
CA LEU A 91 7.16 -5.68 -23.06
C LEU A 91 7.16 -7.11 -23.59
N GLU A 92 6.20 -7.94 -23.19
CA GLU A 92 6.09 -9.36 -23.59
C GLU A 92 7.40 -10.16 -23.40
N ILE A 93 8.16 -9.82 -22.35
CA ILE A 93 9.44 -10.46 -22.01
C ILE A 93 9.30 -11.41 -20.81
N ASN A 94 10.12 -12.46 -20.80
CA ASN A 94 10.30 -13.30 -19.62
C ASN A 94 11.52 -12.79 -18.82
N ASN A 95 11.28 -12.18 -17.67
CA ASN A 95 12.31 -11.57 -16.83
C ASN A 95 11.90 -11.62 -15.35
N GLU A 96 12.85 -11.87 -14.45
CA GLU A 96 12.61 -11.95 -13.00
C GLU A 96 12.00 -10.67 -12.40
N HIS A 97 12.30 -9.49 -12.98
CA HIS A 97 11.70 -8.24 -12.56
C HIS A 97 10.25 -8.10 -12.99
N VAL A 98 9.84 -8.74 -14.10
CA VAL A 98 8.42 -8.81 -14.50
C VAL A 98 7.66 -9.66 -13.50
N GLU A 99 8.18 -10.83 -13.13
CA GLU A 99 7.58 -11.68 -12.09
C GLU A 99 7.45 -10.91 -10.75
N TRP A 100 8.51 -10.21 -10.33
CA TRP A 100 8.47 -9.39 -9.11
C TRP A 100 7.42 -8.26 -9.18
N ILE A 101 7.26 -7.60 -10.34
CA ILE A 101 6.25 -6.55 -10.54
C ILE A 101 4.84 -7.14 -10.46
N GLU A 102 4.61 -8.30 -11.08
CA GLU A 102 3.30 -8.96 -11.04
C GLU A 102 2.92 -9.38 -9.61
N GLU A 103 3.82 -10.04 -8.89
CA GLU A 103 3.61 -10.42 -7.49
C GLU A 103 3.35 -9.19 -6.59
N SER A 104 4.17 -8.15 -6.74
CA SER A 104 4.00 -6.90 -5.98
C SER A 104 2.66 -6.22 -6.31
N GLY A 105 2.25 -6.25 -7.58
CA GLY A 105 0.97 -5.70 -8.03
C GLY A 105 -0.23 -6.44 -7.43
N ASP A 106 -0.14 -7.75 -7.24
CA ASP A 106 -1.16 -8.55 -6.57
C ASP A 106 -1.24 -8.20 -5.08
N GLU A 107 -0.11 -8.03 -4.40
CA GLU A 107 -0.09 -7.58 -3.00
C GLU A 107 -0.69 -6.17 -2.83
N VAL A 108 -0.35 -5.23 -3.71
CA VAL A 108 -0.95 -3.88 -3.72
C VAL A 108 -2.47 -3.97 -3.92
N ARG A 109 -2.94 -4.86 -4.80
CA ARG A 109 -4.38 -5.06 -5.06
C ARG A 109 -5.10 -5.62 -3.83
N ASP A 110 -4.51 -6.57 -3.12
CA ASP A 110 -5.08 -7.12 -1.90
C ASP A 110 -5.18 -6.06 -0.79
N LEU A 111 -4.18 -5.18 -0.67
CA LEU A 111 -4.21 -4.07 0.29
C LEU A 111 -5.22 -3.00 -0.08
N THR A 112 -5.44 -2.77 -1.37
CA THR A 112 -6.46 -1.84 -1.90
C THR A 112 -7.86 -2.18 -1.34
N TYR A 113 -8.20 -3.47 -1.22
CA TYR A 113 -9.46 -3.89 -0.60
C TYR A 113 -9.58 -3.43 0.87
N ARG A 114 -8.52 -3.59 1.65
CA ARG A 114 -8.48 -3.22 3.07
C ARG A 114 -8.54 -1.71 3.27
N ILE A 115 -7.77 -0.97 2.47
CA ILE A 115 -7.79 0.50 2.48
C ILE A 115 -9.21 1.01 2.20
N ASN A 116 -9.83 0.54 1.11
CA ASN A 116 -11.19 0.96 0.74
C ASN A 116 -12.22 0.69 1.83
N ARG A 117 -12.07 -0.41 2.56
CA ARG A 117 -12.96 -0.74 3.67
C ARG A 117 -12.93 0.31 4.77
N VAL A 118 -11.74 0.77 5.15
CA VAL A 118 -11.53 1.85 6.13
C VAL A 118 -12.08 3.18 5.59
N LEU A 119 -11.73 3.53 4.36
CA LEU A 119 -12.18 4.79 3.74
C LEU A 119 -13.70 4.89 3.61
N ASN A 120 -14.36 3.78 3.23
CA ASN A 120 -15.82 3.74 3.16
C ASN A 120 -16.47 3.87 4.54
N ALA A 121 -15.88 3.27 5.59
CA ALA A 121 -16.37 3.42 6.95
C ALA A 121 -16.23 4.88 7.43
N ILE A 122 -15.11 5.54 7.15
CA ILE A 122 -14.90 6.97 7.42
C ILE A 122 -15.95 7.80 6.70
N LYS A 123 -16.11 7.60 5.38
CA LYS A 123 -17.08 8.35 4.56
C LYS A 123 -18.50 8.24 5.08
N ASN A 124 -18.90 7.06 5.58
CA ASN A 124 -20.22 6.88 6.20
C ASN A 124 -20.39 7.74 7.46
N VAL A 125 -19.36 7.83 8.30
CA VAL A 125 -19.34 8.74 9.46
C VAL A 125 -19.47 10.19 9.01
N GLU A 126 -18.67 10.62 8.04
CA GLU A 126 -18.70 12.00 7.52
C GLU A 126 -20.08 12.38 6.99
N ILE A 127 -20.72 11.48 6.25
CA ILE A 127 -22.06 11.68 5.71
C ILE A 127 -23.11 11.81 6.84
N VAL A 128 -23.12 10.90 7.82
CA VAL A 128 -24.11 10.93 8.91
C VAL A 128 -23.90 12.12 9.86
N PHE A 129 -22.67 12.61 9.99
CA PHE A 129 -22.36 13.81 10.76
C PHE A 129 -22.40 15.11 9.93
N SER A 130 -22.81 15.04 8.66
CA SER A 130 -22.98 16.22 7.83
C SER A 130 -24.10 17.11 8.36
N LYS A 131 -23.99 18.42 8.15
CA LYS A 131 -24.97 19.39 8.67
C LYS A 131 -26.33 19.24 7.99
N GLU A 132 -26.34 18.73 6.77
CA GLU A 132 -27.50 18.62 5.89
C GLU A 132 -28.39 17.42 6.25
N ARG A 133 -27.80 16.32 6.75
CA ARG A 133 -28.50 15.05 6.97
C ARG A 133 -29.46 15.04 8.15
N GLN A 134 -29.26 15.91 9.15
CA GLN A 134 -30.01 15.92 10.43
C GLN A 134 -30.25 14.52 11.03
N ASP A 135 -29.24 13.65 10.98
CA ASP A 135 -29.34 12.26 11.46
C ASP A 135 -29.50 12.17 12.98
N THR A 136 -30.14 11.08 13.43
CA THR A 136 -30.37 10.78 14.84
C THR A 136 -29.07 10.47 15.58
N ILE A 137 -29.09 10.61 16.92
CA ILE A 137 -27.97 10.19 17.78
C ILE A 137 -27.66 8.70 17.58
N GLU A 138 -28.69 7.85 17.53
CA GLU A 138 -28.54 6.41 17.29
C GLU A 138 -27.82 6.11 15.95
N ASN A 139 -28.17 6.80 14.86
CA ASN A 139 -27.48 6.62 13.57
C ASN A 139 -26.00 7.02 13.66
N LYS A 140 -25.69 8.10 14.39
CA LYS A 140 -24.32 8.55 14.63
C LYS A 140 -23.52 7.53 15.43
N GLU A 141 -24.09 6.97 16.50
CA GLU A 141 -23.47 5.91 17.28
C GLU A 141 -23.22 4.67 16.42
N ASN A 142 -24.17 4.29 15.56
CA ASN A 142 -24.04 3.13 14.68
C ASN A 142 -22.86 3.24 13.70
N VAL A 143 -22.67 4.39 13.05
CA VAL A 143 -21.53 4.57 12.13
C VAL A 143 -20.20 4.65 12.87
N ILE A 144 -20.17 5.21 14.08
CA ILE A 144 -18.97 5.23 14.95
C ILE A 144 -18.59 3.82 15.38
N ASN A 145 -19.55 3.03 15.85
CA ASN A 145 -19.33 1.63 16.22
C ASN A 145 -18.85 0.79 15.02
N THR A 146 -19.40 1.07 13.83
CA THR A 146 -18.97 0.40 12.58
C THR A 146 -17.52 0.75 12.23
N LEU A 147 -17.15 2.03 12.27
CA LEU A 147 -15.76 2.46 12.04
C LEU A 147 -14.81 1.82 13.06
N ASN A 148 -15.17 1.83 14.35
CA ASN A 148 -14.38 1.19 15.40
C ASN A 148 -14.19 -0.32 15.17
N LEU A 149 -15.25 -1.02 14.75
CA LEU A 149 -15.17 -2.46 14.44
C LEU A 149 -14.23 -2.72 13.25
N VAL A 150 -14.35 -1.93 12.17
CA VAL A 150 -13.46 -2.06 11.00
C VAL A 150 -12.00 -1.84 11.41
N LEU A 151 -11.72 -0.77 12.17
CA LEU A 151 -10.36 -0.47 12.62
C LEU A 151 -9.79 -1.56 13.52
N THR A 152 -10.61 -2.10 14.43
CA THR A 152 -10.19 -3.22 15.29
C THR A 152 -9.76 -4.42 14.45
N GLN A 153 -10.56 -4.78 13.44
CA GLN A 153 -10.26 -5.93 12.57
C GLN A 153 -9.04 -5.71 11.68
N GLU A 154 -8.83 -4.50 11.14
CA GLU A 154 -7.63 -4.22 10.34
C GLU A 154 -6.36 -4.13 11.20
N MET A 155 -6.46 -3.64 12.44
CA MET A 155 -5.36 -3.69 13.41
C MET A 155 -4.99 -5.13 13.79
N GLU A 156 -5.98 -6.01 13.98
CA GLU A 156 -5.75 -7.44 14.23
C GLU A 156 -5.13 -8.15 13.02
N ALA A 157 -5.55 -7.78 11.80
CA ALA A 157 -4.98 -8.32 10.58
C ALA A 157 -3.51 -7.90 10.36
N GLY A 158 -3.12 -6.72 10.84
CA GLY A 158 -1.73 -6.24 10.81
C GLY A 158 -1.17 -5.96 9.41
N ALA A 159 -2.06 -5.72 8.44
CA ALA A 159 -1.71 -5.53 7.03
C ALA A 159 -1.59 -4.05 6.61
N LEU A 160 -2.36 -3.15 7.24
CA LEU A 160 -2.29 -1.71 6.95
C LEU A 160 -1.16 -1.05 7.73
N ASN A 161 -0.58 0.00 7.15
CA ASN A 161 0.46 0.77 7.79
C ASN A 161 -0.07 1.58 8.99
N ASP A 162 0.84 1.90 9.92
CA ASP A 162 0.50 2.62 11.15
C ASP A 162 0.02 4.06 10.88
N ALA A 163 0.46 4.69 9.80
CA ALA A 163 0.07 6.06 9.46
C ALA A 163 -1.44 6.14 9.17
N THR A 164 -1.92 5.26 8.30
CA THR A 164 -3.34 5.13 7.93
C THR A 164 -4.18 4.75 9.14
N LEU A 165 -3.78 3.73 9.90
CA LEU A 165 -4.52 3.28 11.08
C LEU A 165 -4.62 4.39 12.15
N ARG A 166 -3.51 5.07 12.43
CA ARG A 166 -3.48 6.18 13.40
C ARG A 166 -4.36 7.34 12.95
N SER A 167 -4.31 7.70 11.67
CA SER A 167 -5.15 8.78 11.13
C SER A 167 -6.63 8.43 11.23
N ALA A 168 -7.01 7.21 10.86
CA ALA A 168 -8.39 6.74 10.97
C ALA A 168 -8.89 6.68 12.43
N ILE A 169 -8.04 6.31 13.39
CA ILE A 169 -8.37 6.37 14.82
C ILE A 169 -8.59 7.82 15.29
N ASN A 170 -7.77 8.77 14.82
CA ASN A 170 -7.98 10.19 15.14
C ASN A 170 -9.31 10.70 14.60
N ILE A 171 -9.67 10.29 13.38
CA ILE A 171 -10.97 10.59 12.77
C ILE A 171 -12.10 10.01 13.63
N LEU A 172 -12.03 8.73 14.01
CA LEU A 172 -13.00 8.08 14.90
C LEU A 172 -13.21 8.89 16.19
N HIS A 173 -12.13 9.22 16.90
CA HIS A 173 -12.22 9.99 18.15
C HIS A 173 -12.79 11.39 17.95
N SER A 174 -12.42 12.07 16.85
CA SER A 174 -12.94 13.40 16.51
C SER A 174 -14.46 13.40 16.39
N TYR A 175 -15.04 12.38 15.74
CA TYR A 175 -16.48 12.27 15.57
C TYR A 175 -17.19 11.71 16.81
N ALA A 176 -16.60 10.75 17.53
CA ALA A 176 -17.17 10.20 18.75
C ALA A 176 -17.39 11.29 19.83
N ASN A 177 -16.48 12.28 19.91
CA ASN A 177 -16.60 13.42 20.83
C ASN A 177 -17.71 14.43 20.46
N ARG A 178 -18.39 14.25 19.32
CA ARG A 178 -19.46 15.13 18.81
C ARG A 178 -20.86 14.56 19.01
N ILE A 179 -20.96 13.38 19.62
CA ILE A 179 -22.21 12.77 20.10
C ILE A 179 -22.44 13.27 21.52
#